data_AF-A0A285S4X2-F1
#
_entry.id   AF-A0A285S4X2-F1
#
_cell.length_a   1.000
_cell.length_b   1.000
_cell.length_c   1.000
_cell.angle_alpha   90.00
_cell.angle_beta   90.00
_cell.angle_gamma   90.00
#
_symmetry.space_group_name_H-M   'P 1'
#
loop_
_entity.id
_entity.type
_entity.pdbx_description
1 polymer ?
#
loop_
_entity_poly.entity_id
_entity_poly.type
_entity_poly.pdbx_seq_one_letter_code
_entity_poly.pdbx_strand_id
1 'polypeptide(L)' 'MAGRPALVSQAEIKRTVAAAIEGGLRIGKIEVDHRTGKVAIFPEGVDADVITNPCDRLLK' A
#
# COMPACT_ATOMS: atom_id res chain seq x y z
N MET A 1 21.64 5.32 13.46
CA MET A 1 21.64 5.59 12.00
C MET A 1 21.51 7.10 11.82
N ALA A 2 22.58 7.78 11.42
CA ALA A 2 22.58 9.24 11.31
C ALA A 2 22.65 9.65 9.84
N GLY A 3 21.67 10.44 9.37
CA GLY A 3 21.86 11.36 8.25
C GLY A 3 21.43 10.94 6.84
N ARG A 4 20.72 9.82 6.63
CA ARG A 4 20.16 9.55 5.28
C ARG A 4 18.83 10.32 5.11
N PRO A 5 18.74 11.31 4.20
CA PRO A 5 17.48 11.98 3.93
C PRO A 5 16.50 10.98 3.30
N ALA A 6 15.24 11.00 3.77
CA ALA A 6 14.17 10.25 3.14
C ALA A 6 13.90 10.84 1.75
N LEU A 7 13.66 9.98 0.75
CA LEU A 7 13.34 10.41 -0.62
C LEU A 7 11.97 11.07 -0.73
N VAL A 8 11.09 10.79 0.23
CA VAL A 8 9.73 11.32 0.32
C VAL A 8 9.51 11.91 1.70
N SER A 9 8.90 13.09 1.75
CA SER A 9 8.55 13.76 2.98
C SER A 9 7.28 13.18 3.61
N GLN A 10 7.12 13.37 4.92
CA GLN A 10 5.88 12.99 5.62
C GLN A 10 4.65 13.69 5.03
N ALA A 11 4.80 14.93 4.54
CA ALA A 11 3.71 15.70 3.96
C ALA A 11 3.22 15.08 2.65
N GLU A 12 4.14 14.58 1.81
CA GLU A 12 3.78 13.86 0.59
C GLU A 12 3.06 12.56 0.91
N ILE A 13 3.58 11.77 1.85
CA ILE A 13 2.94 10.53 2.29
C ILE A 13 1.50 10.78 2.77
N LYS A 14 1.29 11.80 3.61
CA LYS A 14 -0.05 12.15 4.11
C LYS A 14 -1.00 12.54 2.98
N ARG A 15 -0.55 13.34 2.01
CA ARG A 15 -1.37 13.76 0.86
C ARG A 15 -1.76 12.57 -0.01
N THR A 16 -0.81 11.69 -0.32
CA THR A 16 -1.07 10.50 -1.13
C THR A 16 -2.04 9.54 -0.43
N VAL A 17 -1.86 9.33 0.89
CA VAL A 17 -2.77 8.51 1.70
C VAL A 17 -4.17 9.09 1.73
N ALA A 18 -4.31 10.40 1.95
CA ALA A 18 -5.60 11.07 1.97
C ALA A 18 -6.33 10.96 0.63
N ALA A 19 -5.63 11.23 -0.48
CA ALA A 19 -6.19 11.08 -1.82
C ALA A 19 -6.63 9.63 -2.12
N ALA A 20 -5.89 8.63 -1.65
CA ALA A 20 -6.27 7.23 -1.79
C ALA A 20 -7.56 6.91 -1.03
N ILE A 21 -7.70 7.40 0.21
CA ILE A 21 -8.92 7.24 1.03
C ILE A 21 -10.11 7.93 0.36
N GLU A 22 -9.93 9.17 -0.13
CA GLU A 22 -10.97 9.90 -0.87
C GLU A 22 -11.38 9.18 -2.15
N GLY A 23 -10.44 8.51 -2.82
CA GLY A 23 -10.69 7.63 -3.95
C GLY A 23 -11.40 6.32 -3.60
N GLY A 24 -11.80 6.12 -2.33
CA GLY A 24 -12.52 4.94 -1.87
C GLY A 24 -11.63 3.76 -1.46
N LEU A 25 -10.31 3.94 -1.43
CA LEU A 25 -9.37 2.91 -1.00
C LEU A 25 -9.39 2.81 0.53
N ARG A 26 -9.84 1.69 1.07
CA ARG A 26 -9.72 1.39 2.50
C ARG A 26 -8.30 0.90 2.77
N ILE A 27 -7.66 1.38 3.82
CA ILE A 27 -6.27 1.01 4.14
C ILE A 27 -6.27 -0.02 5.26
N GLY A 28 -5.72 -1.21 4.99
CA GLY A 28 -5.73 -2.32 5.94
C GLY A 28 -4.40 -2.48 6.69
N LYS A 29 -3.26 -2.22 6.05
CA LYS A 29 -1.95 -2.36 6.67
C LYS A 29 -0.97 -1.33 6.15
N ILE A 30 -0.17 -0.77 7.05
CA ILE A 30 0.96 0.10 6.69
C ILE A 30 2.21 -0.52 7.28
N GLU A 31 3.19 -0.81 6.42
CA GLU A 31 4.49 -1.32 6.82
C GLU A 31 5.56 -0.25 6.57
N VAL A 32 6.37 0.02 7.59
CA VAL A 32 7.51 0.93 7.50
C VAL A 32 8.79 0.15 7.76
N ASP A 33 9.56 -0.07 6.71
CA ASP A 33 10.92 -0.57 6.83
C ASP A 33 11.84 0.60 7.19
N HIS A 34 12.17 0.70 8.48
CA HIS A 34 13.06 1.74 9.01
C HIS A 34 14.54 1.54 8.62
N ARG A 35 14.92 0.35 8.15
CA ARG A 35 16.29 0.07 7.68
C ARG A 35 16.49 0.57 6.25
N THR A 36 15.50 0.41 5.38
CA THR A 36 15.57 0.86 3.98
C THR A 36 14.87 2.20 3.73
N GLY A 37 14.05 2.68 4.66
CA GLY A 37 13.19 3.85 4.50
C GLY A 37 12.00 3.61 3.57
N LYS A 38 11.57 2.36 3.39
CA LYS A 38 10.45 1.99 2.51
C LYS A 38 9.14 2.03 3.29
N VAL A 39 8.13 2.68 2.73
CA VAL A 39 6.75 2.66 3.24
C VAL A 39 5.89 1.90 2.26
N ALA A 40 5.23 0.83 2.71
CA ALA A 40 4.28 0.06 1.92
C ALA A 40 2.89 0.20 2.54
N ILE A 41 1.90 0.52 1.71
CA ILE A 41 0.51 0.72 2.13
C ILE A 41 -0.32 -0.34 1.40
N PHE A 42 -0.99 -1.19 2.17
CA PHE A 42 -1.83 -2.26 1.66
C PHE A 42 -3.30 -1.91 1.88
N PRO A 43 -4.15 -2.01 0.84
CA PRO A 43 -5.57 -1.80 1.02
C PRO A 43 -6.20 -2.88 1.89
N GLU A 44 -7.27 -2.52 2.58
CA GLU A 44 -8.18 -3.45 3.25
C GLU A 44 -9.01 -4.13 2.16
N GLY A 45 -8.79 -5.43 1.94
CA GLY A 45 -9.59 -6.23 1.00
C GLY A 45 -9.09 -6.31 -0.45
N VAL A 46 -7.78 -6.23 -0.71
CA VAL A 46 -7.25 -6.91 -1.91
C VAL A 46 -7.23 -8.40 -1.60
N ASP A 47 -8.40 -9.03 -1.63
CA ASP A 47 -8.47 -10.46 -1.85
C ASP A 47 -7.67 -10.73 -3.13
N ALA A 48 -6.63 -11.55 -3.01
CA ALA A 48 -5.85 -12.03 -4.15
C ALA A 48 -6.72 -12.69 -5.25
N ASP A 49 -7.99 -12.94 -4.95
CA ASP A 49 -9.02 -13.40 -5.87
C ASP A 49 -9.38 -12.42 -7.01
N VAL A 50 -9.21 -11.10 -6.84
CA VAL A 50 -9.61 -10.14 -7.91
C VAL A 50 -8.63 -10.14 -9.10
N ILE A 51 -7.39 -10.59 -8.88
CA ILE A 51 -6.37 -10.70 -9.95
C ILE A 51 -6.47 -12.05 -10.69
N THR A 52 -7.25 -13.01 -10.16
CA THR A 52 -7.39 -14.33 -10.78
C THR A 52 -8.62 -14.34 -11.67
N ASN A 53 -8.49 -14.79 -12.92
CA ASN A 53 -9.62 -14.92 -13.83
C ASN A 53 -10.69 -15.81 -13.17
N PRO A 54 -11.94 -15.35 -13.01
CA PRO A 54 -12.99 -16.13 -12.34
C PRO A 54 -13.23 -17.51 -13.00
N CYS A 55 -12.87 -17.67 -14.28
CA CYS A 55 -12.95 -18.94 -15.00
C CYS A 55 -11.90 -19.98 -14.55
N ASP A 56 -10.77 -19.57 -13.95
CA ASP A 56 -9.72 -20.50 -13.48
C ASP A 56 -10.19 -21.35 -12.29
N ARG A 57 -11.28 -20.95 -11.62
CA ARG A 57 -11.89 -21.71 -10.51
C ARG A 57 -12.57 -23.00 -10.96
N LEU A 58 -12.94 -23.10 -12.24
CA LEU A 58 -13.70 -24.23 -12.81
C LEU A 58 -12.81 -25.31 -13.44
N LEU A 59 -11.49 -25.14 -13.44
CA LEU A 59 -10.52 -26.03 -14.07
C LEU A 59 -9.81 -26.99 -13.08
N LYS A 60 -10.35 -27.16 -11.86
CA LYS A 60 -9.84 -28.10 -10.84
C LYS A 60 -10.61 -29.41 -10.82
#